data_AF-A0A090KY38-F1
#
_entry.id   AF-A0A090KY38-F1
#
_cell.length_a   1.000
_cell.length_b   1.000
_cell.length_c   1.000
_cell.angle_alpha   90.00
_cell.angle_beta   90.00
_cell.angle_gamma   90.00
#
_symmetry.space_group_name_H-M   'P 1'
#
loop_
_entity.id
_entity.type
_entity.pdbx_description
1 polymer ?
#
loop_
_entity_poly.entity_id
_entity_poly.type
_entity_poly.pdbx_seq_one_letter_code
_entity_poly.pdbx_strand_id
1 'polypeptide(L)'
;MKFIFSAILFACLVALSASLNADSKGLLCSVCKFFWGEVKKELPVVADAGDAELKQVVNKVCTKFTNSIPLLGQLCKTFGNDALEEIYQFILTEDGKINPSSICAHTKQC
;
A
#
# COMPACT_ATOMS: atom_id res chain seq x y z
N MET A 1 23.40 32.09 25.14
CA MET A 1 23.32 32.08 23.66
C MET A 1 23.54 30.71 23.04
N LYS A 2 24.56 29.92 23.43
CA LYS A 2 24.80 28.55 22.89
C LYS A 2 23.62 27.57 23.04
N PHE A 3 22.94 27.56 24.19
CA PHE A 3 21.80 26.66 24.44
C PHE A 3 20.54 26.98 23.61
N ILE A 4 20.33 28.26 23.26
CA ILE A 4 19.18 28.69 22.46
C ILE A 4 19.35 28.27 21.00
N PHE A 5 20.58 28.37 20.47
CA PHE A 5 20.90 27.89 19.12
C PHE A 5 20.72 26.37 18.98
N SER A 6 21.11 25.58 19.98
CA SER A 6 20.88 24.11 19.96
C SER A 6 19.39 23.75 20.01
N ALA A 7 18.58 24.46 20.79
CA ALA A 7 17.15 24.18 20.88
C ALA A 7 16.41 24.49 19.56
N ILE A 8 16.78 25.58 18.87
CA ILE A 8 16.21 25.94 17.57
C ILE A 8 16.60 24.91 16.49
N LEU A 9 17.85 24.45 16.48
CA LEU A 9 18.33 23.42 15.56
C LEU A 9 17.59 22.08 15.74
N PHE A 10 17.35 21.67 16.99
CA PHE A 10 16.60 20.46 17.28
C PHE A 10 15.13 20.59 16.84
N ALA A 11 14.47 21.71 17.12
CA ALA A 11 13.09 21.95 16.70
C ALA A 11 12.92 21.91 15.17
N CYS A 12 13.87 22.48 14.42
CA CYS A 12 13.87 22.40 12.95
C CYS A 12 14.02 20.96 12.45
N LEU A 13 14.86 20.13 13.08
CA LEU A 13 15.05 18.72 12.72
C LEU A 13 13.78 17.88 12.94
N VAL A 14 13.04 18.12 14.04
CA VAL A 14 11.77 17.43 14.28
C VAL A 14 10.68 17.86 13.29
N ALA A 15 10.63 19.15 12.93
CA ALA A 15 9.68 19.65 11.94
C ALA A 15 9.93 19.08 10.53
N LEU A 16 11.20 19.02 10.11
CA LEU A 16 11.61 18.46 8.81
C LEU A 16 11.35 16.95 8.70
N SER A 17 11.53 16.21 9.80
CA SER A 17 11.24 14.77 9.82
C SER A 17 9.74 14.47 9.81
N ALA A 18 8.91 15.30 10.45
CA ALA A 18 7.45 15.15 10.40
C ALA A 18 6.88 15.36 8.99
N SER A 19 7.37 16.37 8.25
CA SER A 19 6.93 16.63 6.87
C SER A 19 7.35 15.54 5.88
N LEU A 20 8.59 15.03 5.99
CA LEU A 20 9.08 13.93 5.15
C LEU A 20 8.26 12.64 5.32
N ASN A 21 7.78 12.36 6.55
CA ASN A 21 6.95 11.19 6.82
C ASN A 21 5.53 11.32 6.25
N ALA A 22 4.96 12.54 6.27
CA ALA A 22 3.63 12.80 5.73
C ALA A 22 3.59 12.63 4.20
N ASP A 23 4.59 13.17 3.48
CA ASP A 23 4.69 13.04 2.02
C ASP A 23 4.91 11.58 1.58
N SER A 24 5.79 10.86 2.28
CA SER A 24 6.04 9.43 2.05
C SER A 24 4.76 8.59 2.19
N LYS A 25 3.98 8.81 3.25
CA LYS A 25 2.74 8.07 3.50
C LYS A 25 1.66 8.38 2.45
N GLY A 26 1.57 9.63 2.01
CA GLY A 26 0.65 10.01 0.92
C GLY A 26 0.98 9.32 -0.40
N LEU A 27 2.27 9.22 -0.75
CA LEU A 27 2.72 8.57 -1.96
C LEU A 27 2.49 7.05 -1.93
N LEU A 28 2.81 6.38 -0.82
CA LEU A 28 2.55 4.95 -0.63
C LEU A 28 1.05 4.63 -0.69
N CYS A 29 0.22 5.48 -0.07
CA CYS A 29 -1.24 5.34 -0.12
C CYS A 29 -1.77 5.45 -1.56
N SER A 30 -1.24 6.39 -2.35
CA SER A 30 -1.59 6.56 -3.76
C SER A 30 -1.21 5.34 -4.60
N VAL A 31 0.03 4.86 -4.46
CA VAL A 31 0.52 3.67 -5.18
C VAL A 31 -0.26 2.43 -4.79
N CYS A 32 -0.58 2.26 -3.51
CA CYS A 32 -1.40 1.15 -3.04
C CYS A 32 -2.81 1.19 -3.64
N LYS A 33 -3.47 2.35 -3.64
CA LYS A 33 -4.81 2.52 -4.23
C LYS A 33 -4.79 2.26 -5.73
N PHE A 34 -3.77 2.72 -6.42
CA PHE A 34 -3.57 2.43 -7.84
C PHE A 34 -3.45 0.92 -8.08
N PHE A 35 -2.57 0.24 -7.32
CA PHE A 35 -2.36 -1.19 -7.44
C PHE A 35 -3.66 -1.99 -7.26
N TRP A 36 -4.38 -1.79 -6.16
CA TRP A 36 -5.65 -2.49 -5.92
C TRP A 36 -6.75 -2.06 -6.89
N GLY A 37 -6.67 -0.85 -7.44
CA GLY A 37 -7.51 -0.41 -8.54
C GLY A 37 -7.29 -1.22 -9.82
N GLU A 38 -6.05 -1.54 -10.15
CA GLU A 38 -5.71 -2.42 -11.28
C GLU A 38 -6.13 -3.87 -11.02
N VAL A 39 -5.90 -4.40 -9.81
CA VAL A 39 -6.38 -5.74 -9.41
C VAL A 39 -7.90 -5.83 -9.54
N LYS A 40 -8.64 -4.81 -9.08
CA LYS A 40 -10.11 -4.75 -9.19
C LYS A 40 -10.62 -4.78 -10.63
N LYS A 41 -9.89 -4.20 -11.58
CA LYS A 41 -10.29 -4.22 -13.01
C LYS A 41 -10.23 -5.63 -13.59
N GLU A 42 -9.25 -6.42 -13.12
CA GLU A 42 -9.04 -7.80 -13.56
C GLU A 42 -9.90 -8.79 -12.75
N LEU A 43 -10.15 -8.50 -11.47
CA LEU A 43 -10.95 -9.32 -10.55
C LEU A 43 -11.87 -8.45 -9.68
N PRO A 44 -13.05 -8.05 -10.19
CA PRO A 44 -13.94 -7.14 -9.48
C PRO A 44 -14.65 -7.78 -8.28
N VAL A 45 -14.84 -9.10 -8.30
CA VAL A 45 -15.46 -9.90 -7.25
C VAL A 45 -14.53 -11.06 -6.92
N VAL A 46 -14.17 -11.19 -5.64
CA VAL A 46 -13.16 -12.16 -5.16
C VAL A 46 -13.81 -13.36 -4.48
N ALA A 47 -15.04 -13.20 -3.98
CA ALA A 47 -15.79 -14.24 -3.27
C ALA A 47 -15.96 -15.54 -4.08
N ASP A 48 -16.10 -15.42 -5.40
CA ASP A 48 -16.36 -16.58 -6.29
C ASP A 48 -15.08 -17.23 -6.85
N ALA A 49 -13.93 -16.54 -6.73
CA ALA A 49 -12.68 -16.87 -7.42
C ALA A 49 -11.65 -17.61 -6.53
N GLY A 50 -11.75 -17.42 -5.21
CA GLY A 50 -10.81 -18.03 -4.25
C GLY A 50 -9.47 -17.29 -4.13
N ASP A 51 -8.68 -17.70 -3.13
CA ASP A 51 -7.39 -17.07 -2.79
C ASP A 51 -6.34 -17.25 -3.90
N ALA A 52 -6.35 -18.40 -4.59
CA ALA A 52 -5.44 -18.73 -5.68
C ALA A 52 -5.60 -17.77 -6.87
N GLU A 53 -6.84 -17.42 -7.21
CA GLU A 53 -7.11 -16.50 -8.32
C GLU A 53 -6.74 -15.06 -7.95
N LEU A 54 -6.99 -14.65 -6.71
CA LEU A 54 -6.48 -13.37 -6.20
C LEU A 54 -4.95 -13.29 -6.31
N LYS A 55 -4.23 -14.34 -5.90
CA LYS A 55 -2.75 -14.44 -6.01
C LYS A 55 -2.30 -14.33 -7.45
N GLN A 56 -2.97 -15.02 -8.37
CA GLN A 56 -2.63 -14.97 -9.80
C GLN A 56 -2.80 -13.56 -10.38
N VAL A 57 -3.91 -12.88 -10.07
CA VAL A 57 -4.19 -11.53 -10.57
C VAL A 57 -3.24 -10.51 -9.97
N VAL A 58 -2.93 -10.61 -8.67
CA VAL A 58 -1.90 -9.78 -8.03
C VAL A 58 -0.56 -9.95 -8.72
N ASN A 59 -0.11 -11.18 -8.97
CA ASN A 59 1.14 -11.45 -9.67
C ASN A 59 1.14 -10.88 -11.09
N LYS A 60 0.02 -10.95 -11.81
CA LYS A 60 -0.14 -10.36 -13.14
C LYS A 60 0.02 -8.85 -13.11
N VAL A 61 -0.67 -8.16 -12.19
CA VAL A 61 -0.57 -6.70 -12.02
C VAL A 61 0.85 -6.31 -11.60
N CYS A 62 1.45 -7.05 -10.67
CA CYS A 62 2.84 -6.84 -10.27
C CYS A 62 3.81 -6.97 -11.43
N THR A 63 3.70 -8.02 -12.24
CA THR A 63 4.56 -8.21 -13.42
C THR A 63 4.38 -7.10 -14.45
N LYS A 64 3.15 -6.62 -14.64
CA LYS A 64 2.82 -5.55 -15.58
C LYS A 64 3.44 -4.20 -15.20
N PHE A 65 3.49 -3.87 -13.91
CA PHE A 65 3.85 -2.52 -13.46
C PHE A 65 5.18 -2.40 -12.70
N THR A 66 5.76 -3.49 -12.21
CA THR A 66 7.05 -3.49 -11.48
C THR A 66 8.19 -2.85 -12.28
N ASN A 67 8.20 -3.00 -13.60
CA ASN A 67 9.23 -2.39 -14.46
C ASN A 67 8.97 -0.91 -14.79
N SER A 68 7.74 -0.43 -14.63
CA SER A 68 7.34 0.94 -14.99
C SER A 68 7.19 1.85 -13.77
N ILE A 69 6.92 1.29 -12.59
CA ILE A 69 6.66 2.05 -11.36
C ILE A 69 7.52 1.45 -10.23
N PRO A 70 8.66 2.07 -9.87
CA PRO A 70 9.61 1.53 -8.89
C PRO A 70 8.98 1.23 -7.51
N LEU A 71 8.12 2.13 -7.02
CA LEU A 71 7.44 1.98 -5.73
C LEU A 71 6.45 0.82 -5.71
N LEU A 72 5.86 0.51 -6.87
CA LEU A 72 4.93 -0.60 -7.02
C LEU A 72 5.68 -1.93 -6.97
N GLY A 73 6.94 -1.96 -7.42
CA GLY A 73 7.82 -3.10 -7.22
C GLY A 73 8.14 -3.38 -5.75
N GLN A 74 8.23 -2.35 -4.92
CA GLN A 74 8.36 -2.54 -3.46
C GLN A 74 7.06 -3.06 -2.86
N LEU A 75 5.91 -2.51 -3.27
CA LEU A 75 4.59 -2.95 -2.83
C LEU A 75 4.33 -4.44 -3.18
N CYS A 76 4.73 -4.86 -4.37
CA CYS A 76 4.63 -6.24 -4.84
C CYS A 76 5.52 -7.22 -4.07
N LYS A 77 6.63 -6.76 -3.51
CA LYS A 77 7.44 -7.57 -2.60
C LYS A 77 6.79 -7.69 -1.22
N THR A 78 6.04 -6.66 -0.80
CA THR A 78 5.31 -6.65 0.47
C THR A 78 4.09 -7.58 0.44
N PHE A 79 3.39 -7.68 -0.70
CA PHE A 79 2.27 -8.62 -0.88
C PHE A 79 2.75 -10.04 -1.17
N GLY A 80 3.51 -10.62 -0.25
CA GLY A 80 3.84 -12.04 -0.26
C GLY A 80 2.62 -12.94 -0.04
N ASN A 81 2.79 -14.25 -0.19
CA ASN A 81 1.70 -15.23 -0.09
C ASN A 81 0.87 -15.10 1.21
N ASP A 82 1.54 -14.89 2.34
CA ASP A 82 0.89 -14.78 3.65
C ASP A 82 0.07 -13.48 3.77
N ALA A 83 0.60 -12.37 3.26
CA ALA A 83 -0.12 -11.09 3.24
C ALA A 83 -1.36 -11.15 2.32
N LEU A 84 -1.28 -11.91 1.22
CA LEU A 84 -2.41 -12.07 0.30
C LEU A 84 -3.53 -12.94 0.87
N GLU A 85 -3.20 -13.91 1.72
CA GLU A 85 -4.20 -14.69 2.43
C GLU A 85 -4.96 -13.83 3.46
N GLU A 86 -4.25 -13.01 4.24
CA GLU A 86 -4.88 -12.05 5.16
C GLU A 86 -5.79 -11.06 4.41
N ILE A 87 -5.29 -10.51 3.29
CA ILE A 87 -6.07 -9.58 2.46
C ILE A 87 -7.29 -10.28 1.84
N TYR A 88 -7.17 -11.54 1.42
CA TYR A 88 -8.30 -12.31 0.92
C TYR A 88 -9.38 -12.45 1.99
N GLN A 89 -9.01 -12.84 3.22
CA GLN A 89 -9.96 -12.93 4.33
C GLN A 89 -10.61 -11.57 4.63
N PHE A 90 -9.83 -10.49 4.63
CA PHE A 90 -10.36 -9.14 4.78
C PHE A 90 -11.38 -8.78 3.69
N ILE A 91 -11.10 -9.10 2.43
CA ILE A 91 -12.02 -8.87 1.32
C ILE A 91 -13.32 -9.66 1.52
N LEU A 92 -13.26 -10.91 1.99
CA LEU A 92 -14.45 -11.70 2.30
C LEU A 92 -15.31 -11.06 3.40
N THR A 93 -14.69 -10.38 4.38
CA THR A 93 -15.43 -9.64 5.42
C THR A 93 -16.05 -8.33 4.94
N GLU A 94 -15.54 -7.75 3.85
CA GLU A 94 -16.00 -6.47 3.25
C GLU A 94 -16.79 -6.73 1.95
N ASP A 95 -17.87 -7.52 2.04
CA ASP A 95 -18.78 -7.87 0.93
C ASP A 95 -18.13 -8.64 -0.24
N GLY A 96 -16.94 -9.21 -0.07
CA GLY A 96 -16.26 -10.01 -1.10
C GLY A 96 -15.72 -9.20 -2.29
N LYS A 97 -15.66 -7.86 -2.16
CA LYS A 97 -15.28 -6.94 -3.24
C LYS A 97 -13.98 -6.22 -2.94
N ILE A 98 -13.19 -5.97 -3.98
CA ILE A 98 -11.97 -5.18 -3.84
C ILE A 98 -12.34 -3.71 -3.63
N ASN A 99 -12.01 -3.19 -2.45
CA ASN A 99 -12.01 -1.78 -2.12
C ASN A 99 -10.58 -1.28 -1.90
N PRO A 100 -9.97 -0.59 -2.88
CA PRO A 100 -8.59 -0.13 -2.77
C PRO A 100 -8.33 0.74 -1.53
N SER A 101 -9.28 1.59 -1.12
CA SER A 101 -9.09 2.46 0.04
C SER A 101 -9.09 1.65 1.34
N SER A 102 -10.04 0.72 1.50
CA SER A 102 -10.12 -0.13 2.70
C SER A 102 -8.91 -1.04 2.83
N ILE A 103 -8.50 -1.70 1.74
CA ILE A 103 -7.35 -2.62 1.75
C ILE A 103 -6.05 -1.87 2.06
N CYS A 104 -5.85 -0.68 1.50
CA CYS A 104 -4.65 0.11 1.76
C CYS A 104 -4.59 0.65 3.20
N ALA A 105 -5.74 0.94 3.82
CA ALA A 105 -5.81 1.28 5.24
C ALA A 105 -5.53 0.06 6.13
N HIS A 106 -6.11 -1.10 5.79
CA HIS A 106 -5.88 -2.36 6.52
C HIS A 106 -4.40 -2.77 6.51
N THR A 107 -3.75 -2.63 5.35
CA THR A 107 -2.32 -2.94 5.15
C THR A 107 -1.37 -1.80 5.55
N LYS A 108 -1.91 -0.74 6.19
CA LYS A 108 -1.16 0.42 6.72
C LYS A 108 -0.32 1.17 5.69
N GLN A 109 -0.68 1.08 4.41
CA GLN A 109 -0.10 1.88 3.33
C GLN A 109 -0.76 3.27 3.25
N CYS A 110 -2.00 3.34 3.74
CA CYS A 110 -2.70 4.52 4.21
C CYS A 110 -2.89 4.36 5.74
#